data_AF-A0AAU9BWY3-F1
#
_entry.id   AF-A0AAU9BWY3-F1
#
_cell.length_a   1.000
_cell.length_b   1.000
_cell.length_c   1.000
_cell.angle_alpha   90.00
_cell.angle_beta   90.00
_cell.angle_gamma   90.00
#
_symmetry.space_group_name_H-M   'P 1'
#
loop_
_entity.id
_entity.type
_entity.pdbx_description
1 polymer ?
#
loop_
_entity_poly.entity_id
_entity_poly.type
_entity_poly.pdbx_seq_one_letter_code
_entity_poly.pdbx_strand_id
1 'polypeptide(L)'
;MRQRWLWLCLWGVASVQAASLSLQVRQIGAFYRFSITEEGEVARHHQVYVDSDADATTGFPLGEIGAEYLLENGLLYRYLGDGWQWEYVGVVEVFGNDLFIDWQVAKSDLAGADSMVAVAMDLDADWNMVRSSAPTVNQGPIWRPGPQDTWHWQLTGQLDTDDDSQIFDIDLFDTPTTTIAALHREGKKVVCYFSAGSFENWRPDAGSFPDSVKGEPLEGWYGEWWLDVRQIDVLASIMQRRLDLAKAKGCDGVEPDNVDAYGNSSGFPLTREDQLRYNRFLARWAHERGLAVALKNALELVEELEPDFDWALNEQCFEYDECDRLLPFVTAGKAVWGVTYVDRRRQGRWQARAICPEAQRLGFLWQIRTWDLDDWKLSCGDI
;
A
#
# COMPACT_ATOMS: atom_id res chain seq x y z
N MET A 1 -39.00 50.93 -43.29
CA MET A 1 -37.60 50.58 -43.65
C MET A 1 -36.65 51.22 -42.64
N ARG A 2 -35.63 50.46 -42.19
CA ARG A 2 -34.43 50.82 -41.40
C ARG A 2 -34.45 50.60 -39.87
N GLN A 3 -33.78 49.50 -39.51
CA GLN A 3 -32.94 49.14 -38.35
C GLN A 3 -32.54 50.23 -37.32
N ARG A 4 -32.45 49.85 -36.02
CA ARG A 4 -31.17 49.79 -35.26
C ARG A 4 -31.32 49.14 -33.86
N TRP A 5 -30.26 48.43 -33.47
CA TRP A 5 -29.99 47.71 -32.21
C TRP A 5 -29.50 48.64 -31.08
N LEU A 6 -29.69 48.25 -29.79
CA LEU A 6 -28.72 48.17 -28.65
C LEU A 6 -29.45 48.27 -27.29
N TRP A 7 -29.47 47.22 -26.44
CA TRP A 7 -28.55 46.79 -25.35
C TRP A 7 -28.88 47.34 -23.93
N LEU A 8 -28.87 46.40 -22.95
CA LEU A 8 -28.58 46.48 -21.50
C LEU A 8 -29.55 47.10 -20.48
N CYS A 9 -30.01 46.29 -19.54
CA CYS A 9 -29.29 46.09 -18.26
C CYS A 9 -29.76 44.80 -17.55
N LEU A 10 -28.84 43.83 -17.48
CA LEU A 10 -28.89 42.69 -16.56
C LEU A 10 -28.50 43.18 -15.16
N TRP A 11 -29.31 42.90 -14.15
CA TRP A 11 -28.86 42.76 -12.77
C TRP A 11 -29.01 41.28 -12.42
N GLY A 12 -27.95 40.51 -12.66
CA GLY A 12 -27.78 39.19 -12.10
C GLY A 12 -26.92 39.33 -10.85
N VAL A 13 -27.52 39.08 -9.68
CA VAL A 13 -26.76 38.83 -8.46
C VAL A 13 -25.97 37.55 -8.71
N ALA A 14 -24.65 37.65 -8.75
CA ALA A 14 -23.80 36.46 -8.75
C ALA A 14 -23.92 35.82 -7.37
N SER A 15 -24.68 34.74 -7.27
CA SER A 15 -24.58 33.80 -6.16
C SER A 15 -23.16 33.22 -6.19
N VAL A 16 -22.31 33.64 -5.26
CA VAL A 16 -21.08 32.92 -4.95
C VAL A 16 -21.52 31.59 -4.37
N GLN A 17 -21.31 30.52 -5.14
CA GLN A 17 -21.55 29.16 -4.68
C GLN A 17 -20.45 28.88 -3.65
N ALA A 18 -20.83 28.63 -2.39
CA ALA A 18 -19.87 28.25 -1.36
C ALA A 18 -19.09 27.01 -1.83
N ALA A 19 -17.77 27.04 -1.71
CA ALA A 19 -16.92 25.88 -2.01
C ALA A 19 -17.43 24.68 -1.22
N SER A 20 -17.60 23.53 -1.86
CA SER A 20 -18.07 22.33 -1.18
C SER A 20 -16.93 21.72 -0.37
N LEU A 21 -16.96 21.91 0.95
CA LEU A 21 -16.13 21.15 1.88
C LEU A 21 -16.55 19.67 1.80
N SER A 22 -15.59 18.76 1.90
CA SER A 22 -15.84 17.32 1.98
C SER A 22 -14.99 16.71 3.09
N LEU A 23 -15.56 15.73 3.81
CA LEU A 23 -14.86 14.93 4.81
C LEU A 23 -15.00 13.45 4.47
N GLN A 24 -13.89 12.73 4.48
CA GLN A 24 -13.85 11.27 4.41
C GLN A 24 -13.12 10.70 5.61
N VAL A 25 -13.81 9.85 6.38
CA VAL A 25 -13.15 9.04 7.41
C VAL A 25 -12.88 7.65 6.84
N ARG A 26 -11.61 7.26 6.82
CA ARG A 26 -11.18 5.93 6.39
C ARG A 26 -10.50 5.22 7.54
N GLN A 27 -10.79 3.93 7.67
CA GLN A 27 -9.99 3.06 8.52
C GLN A 27 -8.86 2.47 7.68
N ILE A 28 -7.62 2.67 8.10
CA ILE A 28 -6.45 2.11 7.42
C ILE A 28 -5.63 1.45 8.52
N GLY A 29 -5.87 0.15 8.69
CA GLY A 29 -5.16 -0.62 9.70
C GLY A 29 -5.38 -0.18 11.14
N ALA A 30 -4.28 0.10 11.84
CA ALA A 30 -4.25 0.65 13.20
C ALA A 30 -4.55 2.15 13.27
N PHE A 31 -4.97 2.79 12.18
CA PHE A 31 -5.26 4.23 12.13
C PHE A 31 -6.66 4.54 11.59
N TYR A 32 -7.20 5.67 12.04
CA TYR A 32 -8.21 6.43 11.31
C TYR A 32 -7.51 7.52 10.51
N ARG A 33 -7.93 7.69 9.26
CA ARG A 33 -7.54 8.81 8.40
C ARG A 33 -8.74 9.70 8.16
N PHE A 34 -8.64 10.95 8.57
CA PHE A 34 -9.65 11.99 8.35
C PHE A 34 -9.15 12.88 7.22
N SER A 35 -9.84 12.85 6.09
CA SER A 35 -9.42 13.54 4.87
C SER A 35 -10.40 14.65 4.54
N ILE A 36 -9.92 15.89 4.49
CA ILE A 36 -10.67 17.06 4.07
C ILE A 36 -10.26 17.44 2.65
N THR A 37 -11.25 17.77 1.81
CA THR A 37 -11.04 18.41 0.50
C THR A 37 -11.98 19.60 0.34
N GLU A 38 -11.59 20.61 -0.42
CA GLU A 38 -12.44 21.75 -0.78
C GLU A 38 -12.42 21.99 -2.28
N GLU A 39 -13.51 22.55 -2.83
CA GLU A 39 -13.50 23.09 -4.19
C GLU A 39 -12.62 24.34 -4.26
N GLY A 40 -11.33 24.16 -4.53
CA GLY A 40 -10.35 25.24 -4.61
C GLY A 40 -9.06 24.91 -3.88
N GLU A 41 -8.43 25.92 -3.30
CA GLU A 41 -7.32 25.77 -2.36
C GLU A 41 -7.89 25.52 -0.96
N VAL A 42 -7.49 24.44 -0.30
CA VAL A 42 -7.96 24.10 1.05
C VAL A 42 -7.50 25.16 2.04
N ALA A 43 -8.44 25.70 2.83
CA ALA A 43 -8.12 26.67 3.88
C ALA A 43 -7.06 26.14 4.85
N ARG A 44 -6.33 27.04 5.52
CA ARG A 44 -5.19 26.62 6.37
C ARG A 44 -5.60 26.20 7.78
N HIS A 45 -6.87 26.41 8.15
CA HIS A 45 -7.32 26.19 9.52
C HIS A 45 -8.63 25.41 9.58
N HIS A 46 -8.48 24.09 9.78
CA HIS A 46 -9.58 23.17 9.99
C HIS A 46 -9.52 22.53 11.36
N GLN A 47 -10.71 22.22 11.86
CA GLN A 47 -10.91 21.35 13.01
C GLN A 47 -11.70 20.13 12.58
N VAL A 48 -11.32 18.95 13.07
CA VAL A 48 -12.12 17.73 12.94
C VAL A 48 -12.54 17.27 14.32
N TYR A 49 -13.85 17.26 14.54
CA TYR A 49 -14.49 16.79 15.76
C TYR A 49 -14.85 15.32 15.56
N VAL A 50 -14.40 14.47 16.48
CA VAL A 50 -14.57 13.02 16.38
C VAL A 50 -15.44 12.54 17.54
N ASP A 51 -16.58 11.99 17.15
CA ASP A 51 -17.51 11.24 17.98
C ASP A 51 -17.14 9.76 17.83
N SER A 52 -16.53 9.24 18.89
CA SER A 52 -15.79 7.99 18.90
C SER A 52 -16.64 6.80 19.29
N ASP A 53 -17.78 7.02 19.94
CA ASP A 53 -18.74 6.01 20.39
C ASP A 53 -20.09 6.08 19.64
N ALA A 54 -20.25 7.06 18.74
CA ALA A 54 -21.47 7.35 17.99
C ALA A 54 -22.67 7.70 18.90
N ASP A 55 -22.42 8.25 20.09
CA ASP A 55 -23.44 8.72 21.03
C ASP A 55 -23.43 10.25 21.11
N ALA A 56 -24.44 10.89 20.53
CA ALA A 56 -24.56 12.35 20.55
C ALA A 56 -24.78 12.95 21.96
N THR A 57 -24.94 12.11 22.99
CA THR A 57 -25.14 12.54 24.38
C THR A 57 -23.85 12.52 25.21
N THR A 58 -22.78 11.92 24.70
CA THR A 58 -21.42 11.98 25.26
C THR A 58 -20.64 13.10 24.57
N GLY A 59 -19.44 13.45 25.07
CA GLY A 59 -18.58 14.41 24.37
C GLY A 59 -19.05 15.88 24.35
N PHE A 60 -18.35 16.67 23.53
CA PHE A 60 -18.65 18.09 23.26
C PHE A 60 -19.81 18.18 22.25
N PRO A 61 -20.92 18.87 22.58
CA PRO A 61 -22.08 18.91 21.71
C PRO A 61 -21.81 19.78 20.48
N LEU A 62 -21.82 19.17 19.30
CA LEU A 62 -21.68 19.86 18.01
C LEU A 62 -22.66 19.29 16.99
N GLY A 63 -23.72 20.05 16.68
CA GLY A 63 -24.77 19.59 15.77
C GLY A 63 -25.48 18.33 16.30
N GLU A 64 -25.34 17.22 15.58
CA GLU A 64 -25.91 15.90 15.94
C GLU A 64 -24.86 14.91 16.49
N ILE A 65 -23.67 15.39 16.87
CA ILE A 65 -22.62 14.54 17.42
C ILE A 65 -22.19 15.01 18.81
N GLY A 66 -21.64 14.05 19.55
CA GLY A 66 -20.99 14.23 20.83
C GLY A 66 -19.49 14.00 20.66
N ALA A 67 -18.68 15.04 20.53
CA ALA A 67 -17.28 14.87 20.17
C ALA A 67 -16.39 14.61 21.39
N GLU A 68 -15.85 13.40 21.55
CA GLU A 68 -14.85 13.11 22.58
C GLU A 68 -13.47 13.66 22.21
N TYR A 69 -13.19 13.82 20.91
CA TYR A 69 -11.89 14.25 20.44
C TYR A 69 -11.96 15.40 19.44
N LEU A 70 -10.91 16.21 19.45
CA LEU A 70 -10.69 17.32 18.53
C LEU A 70 -9.31 17.15 17.89
N LEU A 71 -9.28 17.18 16.57
CA LEU A 71 -8.07 17.31 15.76
C LEU A 71 -7.94 18.75 15.30
N GLU A 72 -6.78 19.35 15.54
CA GLU A 72 -6.50 20.70 15.09
C GLU A 72 -5.02 20.83 14.73
N ASN A 73 -4.75 21.34 13.52
CA ASN A 73 -3.43 21.43 12.91
C ASN A 73 -2.74 20.07 12.84
N GLY A 74 -2.03 19.65 13.89
CA GLY A 74 -1.40 18.33 14.02
C GLY A 74 -1.46 17.80 15.46
N LEU A 75 -2.46 18.24 16.22
CA LEU A 75 -2.63 17.93 17.63
C LEU A 75 -3.97 17.22 17.84
N LEU A 76 -3.95 16.24 18.72
CA LEU A 76 -5.14 15.53 19.20
C LEU A 76 -5.45 15.97 20.62
N TYR A 77 -6.72 16.28 20.87
CA TYR A 77 -7.24 16.64 22.18
C TYR A 77 -8.42 15.75 22.55
N ARG A 78 -8.64 15.59 23.86
CA ARG A 78 -9.77 14.89 24.46
C ARG A 78 -10.65 15.83 25.26
N TYR A 79 -11.95 15.72 25.13
CA TYR A 79 -12.93 16.54 25.84
C TYR A 79 -12.98 16.21 27.34
N LEU A 80 -13.07 17.24 28.19
CA LEU A 80 -13.10 17.09 29.66
C LEU A 80 -14.49 17.12 30.29
N GLY A 81 -15.55 17.39 29.52
CA GLY A 81 -16.94 17.29 30.00
C GLY A 81 -17.60 18.60 30.45
N ASP A 82 -16.92 19.75 30.39
CA ASP A 82 -17.50 21.04 30.78
C ASP A 82 -17.08 22.18 29.85
N GLY A 83 -18.04 22.77 29.14
CA GLY A 83 -17.82 23.93 28.27
C GLY A 83 -16.81 23.67 27.15
N TRP A 84 -15.88 24.62 26.93
CA TRP A 84 -14.78 24.48 25.98
C TRP A 84 -13.51 24.06 26.71
N GLN A 85 -13.43 22.79 27.12
CA GLN A 85 -12.26 22.24 27.82
C GLN A 85 -11.75 20.97 27.16
N TRP A 86 -10.50 21.07 26.71
CA TRP A 86 -9.81 20.06 25.91
C TRP A 86 -8.44 19.77 26.53
N GLU A 87 -8.16 18.51 26.80
CA GLU A 87 -6.87 18.01 27.29
C GLU A 87 -6.02 17.55 26.11
N TYR A 88 -4.75 17.97 26.08
CA TYR A 88 -3.80 17.52 25.07
C TYR A 88 -3.51 16.02 25.22
N VAL A 89 -3.73 15.25 24.14
CA VAL A 89 -3.46 13.82 24.09
C VAL A 89 -2.10 13.55 23.43
N GLY A 90 -1.84 14.18 22.29
CA GLY A 90 -0.64 13.88 21.50
C GLY A 90 -0.54 14.65 20.19
N VAL A 91 0.56 14.39 19.48
CA VAL A 91 0.76 14.84 18.09
C VAL A 91 0.22 13.77 17.15
N VAL A 92 -0.42 14.20 16.06
CA VAL A 92 -0.87 13.31 14.97
C VAL A 92 -0.15 13.67 13.68
N GLU A 93 0.06 12.68 12.82
CA GLU A 93 0.64 12.91 11.50
C GLU A 93 -0.37 13.62 10.62
N VAL A 94 0.08 14.71 9.99
CA VAL A 94 -0.74 15.50 9.07
C VAL A 94 0.03 15.70 7.78
N PHE A 95 -0.61 15.37 6.68
CA PHE A 95 -0.04 15.53 5.36
C PHE A 95 -1.13 15.99 4.40
N GLY A 96 -0.72 16.66 3.34
CA GLY A 96 -1.67 17.30 2.45
C GLY A 96 -0.98 18.22 1.46
N ASN A 97 -1.80 18.86 0.64
CA ASN A 97 -1.42 19.92 -0.27
C ASN A 97 -2.62 20.86 -0.44
N ASP A 98 -2.52 21.80 -1.38
CA ASP A 98 -3.58 22.77 -1.67
C ASP A 98 -4.93 22.14 -2.03
N LEU A 99 -5.01 20.82 -2.30
CA LEU A 99 -6.23 20.10 -2.66
C LEU A 99 -6.82 19.26 -1.51
N PHE A 100 -6.04 18.91 -0.49
CA PHE A 100 -6.52 18.09 0.63
C PHE A 100 -5.65 18.20 1.88
N ILE A 101 -6.25 17.92 3.05
CA ILE A 101 -5.54 17.72 4.32
C ILE A 101 -5.99 16.39 4.94
N ASP A 102 -5.03 15.56 5.30
CA ASP A 102 -5.24 14.27 5.97
C ASP A 102 -4.66 14.29 7.38
N TRP A 103 -5.47 13.96 8.39
CA TRP A 103 -5.02 13.60 9.72
C TRP A 103 -4.99 12.09 9.86
N GLN A 104 -3.87 11.54 10.31
CA GLN A 104 -3.73 10.12 10.64
C GLN A 104 -3.62 9.96 12.15
N VAL A 105 -4.59 9.28 12.75
CA VAL A 105 -4.74 9.12 14.19
C VAL A 105 -4.74 7.63 14.52
N ALA A 106 -3.93 7.20 15.50
CA ALA A 106 -3.94 5.81 15.91
C ALA A 106 -5.28 5.45 16.56
N LYS A 107 -5.82 4.27 16.24
CA LYS A 107 -7.07 3.77 16.85
C LYS A 107 -6.94 3.65 18.37
N SER A 108 -5.73 3.37 18.87
CA SER A 108 -5.45 3.30 20.31
C SER A 108 -5.68 4.62 21.04
N ASP A 109 -5.59 5.73 20.31
CA ASP A 109 -5.69 7.08 20.89
C ASP A 109 -7.13 7.57 20.92
N LEU A 110 -8.06 6.85 20.26
CA LEU A 110 -9.49 7.11 20.21
C LEU A 110 -10.25 5.95 20.89
N ALA A 111 -10.68 6.14 22.13
CA ALA A 111 -11.51 5.15 22.84
C ALA A 111 -12.87 4.94 22.15
N GLY A 112 -13.35 3.69 22.01
CA GLY A 112 -14.73 3.40 21.54
C GLY A 112 -14.92 3.09 20.05
N ALA A 113 -13.85 3.01 19.28
CA ALA A 113 -13.84 3.30 17.84
C ALA A 113 -14.51 2.31 16.85
N ASP A 114 -15.33 1.35 17.30
CA ASP A 114 -15.98 0.37 16.41
C ASP A 114 -17.04 1.00 15.49
N SER A 115 -17.59 2.16 15.88
CA SER A 115 -18.50 2.98 15.08
C SER A 115 -18.18 4.46 15.31
N MET A 116 -17.52 5.10 14.35
CA MET A 116 -17.04 6.48 14.48
C MET A 116 -17.75 7.42 13.51
N VAL A 117 -18.09 8.61 14.01
CA VAL A 117 -18.61 9.73 13.24
C VAL A 117 -17.67 10.92 13.42
N ALA A 118 -17.38 11.65 12.35
CA ALA A 118 -16.63 12.89 12.45
C ALA A 118 -17.31 14.04 11.71
N VAL A 119 -17.09 15.25 12.21
CA VAL A 119 -17.52 16.51 11.61
C VAL A 119 -16.29 17.38 11.38
N ALA A 120 -16.07 17.78 10.14
CA ALA A 120 -15.06 18.76 9.78
C ALA A 120 -15.69 20.16 9.77
N MET A 121 -14.92 21.12 10.28
CA MET A 121 -15.28 22.53 10.29
C MET A 121 -14.15 23.36 9.67
N ASP A 122 -14.52 24.19 8.70
CA ASP A 122 -13.70 25.29 8.21
C ASP A 122 -13.95 26.53 9.08
N LEU A 123 -12.88 27.06 9.67
CA LEU A 123 -12.92 28.23 10.56
C LEU A 123 -12.78 29.56 9.80
N ASP A 124 -12.38 29.52 8.53
CA ASP A 124 -12.11 30.69 7.69
C ASP A 124 -13.29 31.05 6.76
N ALA A 125 -14.23 30.12 6.47
CA ALA A 125 -15.42 30.37 5.65
C ALA A 125 -16.75 29.93 6.32
N ASP A 126 -17.50 30.92 6.82
CA ASP A 126 -18.95 30.86 7.14
C ASP A 126 -19.47 29.65 7.97
N TRP A 127 -18.61 28.96 8.73
CA TRP A 127 -18.96 27.80 9.58
C TRP A 127 -19.57 26.62 8.79
N ASN A 128 -19.03 26.31 7.60
CA ASN A 128 -19.47 25.13 6.85
C ASN A 128 -19.07 23.85 7.58
N MET A 129 -20.05 22.98 7.89
CA MET A 129 -19.85 21.71 8.59
C MET A 129 -20.17 20.52 7.67
N VAL A 130 -19.29 19.53 7.63
CA VAL A 130 -19.49 18.30 6.84
C VAL A 130 -19.26 17.07 7.69
N ARG A 131 -20.22 16.14 7.64
CA ARG A 131 -20.22 14.90 8.44
C ARG A 131 -19.80 13.70 7.58
N SER A 132 -19.06 12.79 8.20
CA SER A 132 -18.66 11.52 7.60
C SER A 132 -18.57 10.45 8.68
N SER A 133 -18.76 9.18 8.32
CA SER A 133 -18.62 8.05 9.25
C SER A 133 -17.57 7.08 8.77
N ALA A 134 -16.85 6.47 9.72
CA ALA A 134 -15.93 5.39 9.39
C ALA A 134 -16.73 4.17 8.94
N PRO A 135 -16.43 3.54 7.78
CA PRO A 135 -17.07 2.30 7.40
C PRO A 135 -16.75 1.20 8.42
N THR A 136 -17.71 0.31 8.73
CA THR A 136 -17.46 -0.89 9.53
C THR A 136 -16.56 -1.84 8.74
N VAL A 137 -15.31 -1.99 9.18
CA VAL A 137 -14.31 -2.82 8.50
C VAL A 137 -14.53 -4.28 8.86
N ASN A 138 -15.37 -4.97 8.11
CA ASN A 138 -15.43 -6.43 8.16
C ASN A 138 -14.36 -6.98 7.19
N GLN A 139 -13.08 -6.88 7.58
CA GLN A 139 -12.01 -7.53 6.81
C GLN A 139 -12.20 -9.03 7.00
N GLY A 140 -12.63 -9.72 5.94
CA GLY A 140 -12.52 -11.18 5.88
C GLY A 140 -11.08 -11.61 6.14
N PRO A 141 -10.85 -12.91 6.43
CA PRO A 141 -9.49 -13.40 6.63
C PRO A 141 -8.61 -13.03 5.43
N ILE A 142 -7.38 -12.58 5.71
CA ILE A 142 -6.37 -12.32 4.68
C ILE A 142 -6.17 -13.62 3.90
N TRP A 143 -6.31 -13.54 2.58
CA TRP A 143 -6.01 -14.67 1.71
C TRP A 143 -4.52 -15.01 1.82
N ARG A 144 -4.17 -16.30 1.76
CA ARG A 144 -2.77 -16.76 1.75
C ARG A 144 -2.62 -17.82 0.67
N PRO A 145 -1.56 -17.78 -0.14
CA PRO A 145 -1.30 -18.84 -1.10
C PRO A 145 -0.96 -20.14 -0.36
N GLY A 146 -1.57 -21.24 -0.80
CA GLY A 146 -1.25 -22.57 -0.34
C GLY A 146 0.09 -23.06 -0.88
N PRO A 147 0.76 -24.01 -0.21
CA PRO A 147 2.06 -24.55 -0.63
C PRO A 147 2.00 -25.36 -1.94
N GLN A 148 0.82 -25.53 -2.53
CA GLN A 148 0.59 -26.25 -3.79
C GLN A 148 -0.12 -25.37 -4.83
N ASP A 149 -0.41 -24.10 -4.52
CA ASP A 149 -1.15 -23.23 -5.42
C ASP A 149 -0.24 -22.78 -6.56
N THR A 150 -0.63 -23.09 -7.80
CA THR A 150 0.19 -22.75 -8.98
C THR A 150 0.20 -21.26 -9.22
N TRP A 151 1.34 -20.74 -9.67
CA TRP A 151 1.56 -19.31 -9.85
C TRP A 151 2.13 -18.99 -11.23
N HIS A 152 1.95 -17.75 -11.68
CA HIS A 152 2.52 -17.21 -12.90
C HIS A 152 3.02 -15.78 -12.62
N TRP A 153 4.33 -15.56 -12.78
CA TRP A 153 4.98 -14.28 -12.58
C TRP A 153 5.38 -13.65 -13.90
N GLN A 154 4.72 -12.56 -14.28
CA GLN A 154 5.01 -11.85 -15.52
C GLN A 154 4.94 -10.35 -15.28
N LEU A 155 6.11 -9.71 -15.33
CA LEU A 155 6.25 -8.28 -15.06
C LEU A 155 6.43 -7.45 -16.33
N THR A 156 6.65 -8.09 -17.49
CA THR A 156 6.84 -7.38 -18.75
C THR A 156 5.96 -7.91 -19.89
N GLY A 157 5.79 -7.07 -20.91
CA GLY A 157 5.00 -7.40 -22.09
C GLY A 157 3.49 -7.39 -21.85
N GLN A 158 2.74 -7.96 -22.79
CA GLN A 158 1.30 -8.16 -22.63
C GLN A 158 1.08 -9.42 -21.78
N LEU A 159 0.36 -9.27 -20.65
CA LEU A 159 0.05 -10.38 -19.76
C LEU A 159 -0.65 -11.52 -20.52
N ASP A 160 -0.10 -12.74 -20.42
CA ASP A 160 -0.75 -13.94 -20.92
C ASP A 160 -1.83 -14.41 -19.93
N THR A 161 -3.07 -13.99 -20.16
CA THR A 161 -4.20 -14.36 -19.29
C THR A 161 -4.70 -15.78 -19.53
N ASP A 162 -4.23 -16.48 -20.57
CA ASP A 162 -4.65 -17.84 -20.91
C ASP A 162 -3.88 -18.91 -20.10
N ASP A 163 -2.80 -18.53 -19.40
CA ASP A 163 -2.05 -19.43 -18.49
C ASP A 163 -2.98 -19.99 -17.39
N ASP A 164 -2.87 -21.29 -17.08
CA ASP A 164 -3.78 -22.02 -16.21
C ASP A 164 -3.47 -21.90 -14.71
N SER A 165 -2.44 -21.13 -14.34
CA SER A 165 -2.06 -20.91 -12.94
C SER A 165 -3.20 -20.36 -12.10
N GLN A 166 -3.23 -20.69 -10.81
CA GLN A 166 -4.24 -20.18 -9.89
C GLN A 166 -3.96 -18.74 -9.47
N ILE A 167 -2.69 -18.35 -9.46
CA ILE A 167 -2.21 -17.06 -8.96
C ILE A 167 -1.39 -16.36 -10.03
N PHE A 168 -1.62 -15.06 -10.21
CA PHE A 168 -0.87 -14.21 -11.13
C PHE A 168 -0.15 -13.13 -10.34
N ASP A 169 1.17 -13.08 -10.46
CA ASP A 169 2.01 -12.04 -9.90
C ASP A 169 2.45 -11.10 -11.03
N ILE A 170 2.01 -9.84 -10.93
CA ILE A 170 1.96 -8.88 -12.04
C ILE A 170 2.39 -7.48 -11.57
N ASP A 171 2.84 -6.64 -12.49
CA ASP A 171 3.23 -5.27 -12.14
C ASP A 171 2.03 -4.42 -11.66
N LEU A 172 2.17 -3.80 -10.47
CA LEU A 172 1.16 -2.97 -9.83
C LEU A 172 0.76 -1.76 -10.67
N PHE A 173 1.68 -1.13 -11.39
CA PHE A 173 1.40 0.11 -12.10
C PHE A 173 0.91 -0.17 -13.51
N ASP A 174 1.57 -1.08 -14.22
CA ASP A 174 1.40 -1.26 -15.66
C ASP A 174 0.19 -2.13 -16.01
N THR A 175 -0.29 -2.98 -15.09
CA THR A 175 -1.44 -3.86 -15.37
C THR A 175 -2.78 -3.16 -15.13
N PRO A 176 -3.67 -2.99 -16.11
CA PRO A 176 -4.95 -2.30 -15.89
C PRO A 176 -5.88 -3.03 -14.91
N THR A 177 -6.67 -2.27 -14.13
CA THR A 177 -7.68 -2.82 -13.21
C THR A 177 -8.69 -3.75 -13.90
N THR A 178 -8.98 -3.50 -15.18
CA THR A 178 -9.87 -4.36 -15.98
C THR A 178 -9.30 -5.77 -16.20
N THR A 179 -7.97 -5.91 -16.26
CA THR A 179 -7.29 -7.19 -16.39
C THR A 179 -7.37 -7.97 -15.09
N ILE A 180 -7.13 -7.31 -13.95
CA ILE A 180 -7.27 -7.89 -12.61
C ILE A 180 -8.71 -8.40 -12.40
N ALA A 181 -9.70 -7.57 -12.75
CA ALA A 181 -11.11 -7.96 -12.68
C ALA A 181 -11.47 -9.12 -13.63
N ALA A 182 -10.75 -9.29 -14.75
CA ALA A 182 -10.94 -10.44 -15.64
C ALA A 182 -10.40 -11.72 -15.01
N LEU A 183 -9.17 -11.70 -14.49
CA LEU A 183 -8.57 -12.82 -13.75
C LEU A 183 -9.46 -13.27 -12.57
N HIS A 184 -9.98 -12.32 -11.80
CA HIS A 184 -10.91 -12.62 -10.70
C HIS A 184 -12.21 -13.30 -11.15
N ARG A 185 -12.77 -12.92 -12.31
CA ARG A 185 -13.96 -13.57 -12.86
C ARG A 185 -13.72 -15.04 -13.23
N GLU A 186 -12.46 -15.39 -13.48
CA GLU A 186 -12.02 -16.76 -13.72
C GLU A 186 -11.62 -17.50 -12.43
N GLY A 187 -11.82 -16.86 -11.27
CA GLY A 187 -11.50 -17.44 -9.96
C GLY A 187 -10.03 -17.38 -9.58
N LYS A 188 -9.22 -16.62 -10.34
CA LYS A 188 -7.79 -16.47 -10.10
C LYS A 188 -7.50 -15.47 -9.00
N LYS A 189 -6.33 -15.60 -8.37
CA LYS A 189 -5.79 -14.65 -7.40
C LYS A 189 -4.72 -13.78 -8.03
N VAL A 190 -4.63 -12.54 -7.56
CA VAL A 190 -3.70 -11.54 -8.12
C VAL A 190 -2.79 -10.99 -7.04
N VAL A 191 -1.49 -11.16 -7.23
CA VAL A 191 -0.42 -10.51 -6.48
C VAL A 191 0.10 -9.34 -7.31
N CYS A 192 0.34 -8.20 -6.67
CA CYS A 192 0.83 -7.01 -7.33
C CYS A 192 2.25 -6.67 -6.88
N TYR A 193 3.20 -6.81 -7.80
CA TYR A 193 4.60 -6.41 -7.69
C TYR A 193 4.76 -4.90 -7.60
N PHE A 194 5.61 -4.45 -6.69
CA PHE A 194 6.21 -3.12 -6.77
C PHE A 194 7.55 -3.13 -6.03
N SER A 195 8.53 -2.33 -6.46
CA SER A 195 9.73 -2.16 -5.66
C SER A 195 9.46 -1.35 -4.40
N ALA A 196 9.85 -1.86 -3.24
CA ALA A 196 9.72 -1.17 -1.97
C ALA A 196 11.06 -0.70 -1.40
N GLY A 197 12.18 -1.33 -1.79
CA GLY A 197 13.51 -0.92 -1.36
C GLY A 197 14.34 -0.19 -2.42
N SER A 198 13.78 0.06 -3.61
CA SER A 198 14.41 0.88 -4.64
C SER A 198 13.45 1.96 -5.18
N PHE A 199 14.04 3.04 -5.70
CA PHE A 199 13.41 4.08 -6.49
C PHE A 199 13.56 3.73 -7.97
N GLU A 200 12.45 3.77 -8.71
CA GLU A 200 12.39 3.53 -10.16
C GLU A 200 11.95 4.81 -10.88
N ASN A 201 12.80 5.39 -11.73
CA ASN A 201 12.56 6.74 -12.28
C ASN A 201 11.40 6.83 -13.30
N TRP A 202 10.93 5.68 -13.79
CA TRP A 202 9.83 5.59 -14.75
C TRP A 202 8.45 5.48 -14.09
N ARG A 203 8.40 5.28 -12.76
CA ARG A 203 7.12 5.14 -12.05
C ARG A 203 6.38 6.47 -11.99
N PRO A 204 5.04 6.46 -12.07
CA PRO A 204 4.25 7.69 -12.04
C PRO A 204 4.37 8.46 -10.72
N ASP A 205 4.76 7.78 -9.63
CA ASP A 205 4.99 8.37 -8.31
C ASP A 205 6.47 8.74 -8.06
N ALA A 206 7.36 8.62 -9.05
CA ALA A 206 8.78 8.91 -8.90
C ALA A 206 9.07 10.30 -8.31
N GLY A 207 8.25 11.30 -8.65
CA GLY A 207 8.37 12.66 -8.12
C GLY A 207 8.10 12.80 -6.61
N SER A 208 7.56 11.76 -5.96
CA SER A 208 7.30 11.75 -4.51
C SER A 208 8.52 11.39 -3.67
N PHE A 209 9.60 10.89 -4.30
CA PHE A 209 10.82 10.49 -3.59
C PHE A 209 11.81 11.67 -3.53
N PRO A 210 12.09 12.23 -2.33
CA PRO A 210 13.13 13.24 -2.20
C PRO A 210 14.50 12.63 -2.49
N ASP A 211 15.47 13.45 -2.90
CA ASP A 211 16.82 12.95 -3.18
C ASP A 211 17.53 12.40 -1.93
N SER A 212 17.11 12.84 -0.73
CA SER A 212 17.68 12.37 0.54
C SER A 212 17.47 10.88 0.82
N VAL A 213 16.49 10.24 0.18
CA VAL A 213 16.23 8.80 0.35
C VAL A 213 16.87 7.95 -0.72
N LYS A 214 17.51 8.53 -1.76
CA LYS A 214 18.08 7.80 -2.90
C LYS A 214 19.57 7.56 -2.69
N GLY A 215 20.00 6.31 -2.81
CA GLY A 215 21.37 5.86 -2.60
C GLY A 215 22.11 5.63 -3.90
N GLU A 216 22.90 4.56 -3.92
CA GLU A 216 23.61 4.13 -5.12
C GLU A 216 22.67 3.49 -6.15
N PRO A 217 23.00 3.58 -7.46
CA PRO A 217 22.27 2.87 -8.50
C PRO A 217 22.23 1.36 -8.22
N LEU A 218 21.09 0.73 -8.51
CA LEU A 218 20.96 -0.72 -8.45
C LEU A 218 21.73 -1.35 -9.63
N GLU A 219 22.68 -2.23 -9.34
CA GLU A 219 23.54 -2.82 -10.38
C GLU A 219 22.69 -3.67 -11.35
N GLY A 220 22.86 -3.41 -12.66
CA GLY A 220 22.11 -4.11 -13.71
C GLY A 220 20.77 -3.47 -14.08
N TRP A 221 20.27 -2.52 -13.30
CA TRP A 221 18.95 -1.91 -13.48
C TRP A 221 19.05 -0.40 -13.72
N TYR A 222 19.08 0.00 -14.99
CA TYR A 222 19.23 1.41 -15.36
C TYR A 222 17.99 2.23 -14.99
N GLY A 223 18.19 3.31 -14.24
CA GLY A 223 17.07 4.14 -13.77
C GLY A 223 16.52 3.70 -12.43
N GLU A 224 17.23 2.82 -11.72
CA GLU A 224 16.86 2.30 -10.41
C GLU A 224 17.95 2.58 -9.36
N TRP A 225 17.54 2.96 -8.14
CA TRP A 225 18.44 3.33 -7.05
C TRP A 225 17.96 2.76 -5.73
N TRP A 226 18.87 2.32 -4.87
CA TRP A 226 18.52 1.87 -3.52
C TRP A 226 17.87 2.98 -2.68
N LEU A 227 16.98 2.61 -1.77
CA LEU A 227 16.34 3.52 -0.82
C LEU A 227 16.98 3.45 0.57
N ASP A 228 17.06 4.59 1.26
CA ASP A 228 17.42 4.63 2.69
C ASP A 228 16.23 4.19 3.56
N VAL A 229 16.12 2.88 3.77
CA VAL A 229 15.02 2.27 4.54
C VAL A 229 14.96 2.71 6.01
N ARG A 230 15.94 3.47 6.51
CA ARG A 230 15.89 4.09 7.84
C ARG A 230 14.92 5.26 7.89
N GLN A 231 14.72 5.96 6.77
CA GLN A 231 13.83 7.12 6.64
C GLN A 231 12.37 6.68 6.45
N ILE A 232 11.89 5.80 7.33
CA ILE A 232 10.54 5.22 7.26
C ILE A 232 9.48 6.32 7.22
N ASP A 233 9.61 7.39 7.99
CA ASP A 233 8.61 8.47 8.02
C ASP A 233 8.38 9.11 6.64
N VAL A 234 9.43 9.18 5.81
CA VAL A 234 9.33 9.68 4.43
C VAL A 234 8.76 8.60 3.51
N LEU A 235 9.35 7.39 3.56
CA LEU A 235 8.99 6.27 2.68
C LEU A 235 7.58 5.74 2.96
N ALA A 236 7.10 5.86 4.19
CA ALA A 236 5.84 5.30 4.64
C ALA A 236 4.68 5.87 3.84
N SER A 237 4.65 7.19 3.63
CA SER A 237 3.60 7.83 2.84
C SER A 237 3.55 7.30 1.40
N ILE A 238 4.71 6.99 0.82
CA ILE A 238 4.83 6.51 -0.57
C ILE A 238 4.40 5.05 -0.65
N MET A 239 4.94 4.19 0.21
CA MET A 239 4.63 2.77 0.22
C MET A 239 3.18 2.50 0.61
N GLN A 240 2.62 3.26 1.55
CA GLN A 240 1.20 3.17 1.86
C GLN A 240 0.32 3.55 0.67
N ARG A 241 0.69 4.57 -0.13
CA ARG A 241 -0.03 4.90 -1.37
C ARG A 241 0.05 3.77 -2.40
N ARG A 242 1.19 3.09 -2.53
CA ARG A 242 1.33 1.89 -3.39
C ARG A 242 0.44 0.75 -2.90
N LEU A 243 0.40 0.50 -1.59
CA LEU A 243 -0.48 -0.51 -0.99
C LEU A 243 -1.98 -0.13 -1.13
N ASP A 244 -2.33 1.15 -0.98
CA ASP A 244 -3.68 1.66 -1.23
C ASP A 244 -4.08 1.44 -2.70
N LEU A 245 -3.17 1.71 -3.63
CA LEU A 245 -3.38 1.44 -5.05
C LEU A 245 -3.60 -0.05 -5.31
N ALA A 246 -2.78 -0.93 -4.72
CA ALA A 246 -2.92 -2.38 -4.86
C ALA A 246 -4.32 -2.82 -4.40
N LYS A 247 -4.76 -2.35 -3.22
CA LYS A 247 -6.09 -2.66 -2.71
C LYS A 247 -7.20 -2.13 -3.61
N ALA A 248 -7.08 -0.88 -4.07
CA ALA A 248 -8.07 -0.23 -4.93
C ALA A 248 -8.20 -0.91 -6.30
N LYS A 249 -7.09 -1.45 -6.84
CA LYS A 249 -7.07 -2.23 -8.08
C LYS A 249 -7.61 -3.65 -7.91
N GLY A 250 -7.79 -4.10 -6.67
CA GLY A 250 -8.31 -5.44 -6.36
C GLY A 250 -7.23 -6.50 -6.24
N CYS A 251 -5.97 -6.16 -5.98
CA CYS A 251 -4.96 -7.18 -5.69
C CYS A 251 -5.37 -7.96 -4.41
N ASP A 252 -5.12 -9.27 -4.40
CA ASP A 252 -5.30 -10.14 -3.24
C ASP A 252 -4.04 -10.14 -2.34
N GLY A 253 -2.87 -9.90 -2.93
CA GLY A 253 -1.60 -9.75 -2.23
C GLY A 253 -0.63 -8.83 -2.95
N VAL A 254 0.54 -8.63 -2.36
CA VAL A 254 1.61 -7.80 -2.91
C VAL A 254 2.98 -8.48 -2.81
N GLU A 255 3.86 -8.18 -3.76
CA GLU A 255 5.26 -8.58 -3.79
C GLU A 255 6.15 -7.32 -3.71
N PRO A 256 6.52 -6.86 -2.51
CA PRO A 256 7.41 -5.72 -2.34
C PRO A 256 8.87 -6.14 -2.59
N ASP A 257 9.48 -5.67 -3.68
CA ASP A 257 10.85 -6.05 -4.08
C ASP A 257 11.94 -5.17 -3.44
N ASN A 258 13.19 -5.62 -3.56
CA ASN A 258 14.41 -4.95 -3.11
C ASN A 258 14.47 -4.76 -1.59
N VAL A 259 13.83 -5.65 -0.82
CA VAL A 259 13.70 -5.58 0.64
C VAL A 259 14.90 -6.18 1.40
N ASP A 260 16.08 -6.13 0.80
CA ASP A 260 17.36 -6.64 1.30
C ASP A 260 18.53 -5.66 1.07
N ALA A 261 18.23 -4.36 0.95
CA ALA A 261 19.21 -3.29 0.71
C ALA A 261 20.41 -3.28 1.68
N TYR A 262 20.23 -3.75 2.92
CA TYR A 262 21.33 -3.83 3.91
C TYR A 262 22.41 -4.86 3.54
N GLY A 263 22.08 -5.89 2.77
CA GLY A 263 23.03 -6.87 2.25
C GLY A 263 23.74 -6.42 0.97
N ASN A 264 23.38 -5.25 0.45
CA ASN A 264 23.79 -4.75 -0.86
C ASN A 264 24.60 -3.45 -0.74
N SER A 265 25.26 -3.06 -1.85
CA SER A 265 25.98 -1.79 -1.96
C SER A 265 25.01 -0.62 -2.16
N SER A 266 24.16 -0.36 -1.16
CA SER A 266 23.07 0.62 -1.25
C SER A 266 23.51 2.09 -1.21
N GLY A 267 24.77 2.37 -0.85
CA GLY A 267 25.23 3.73 -0.55
C GLY A 267 24.88 4.22 0.84
N PHE A 268 24.15 3.42 1.62
CA PHE A 268 23.76 3.74 2.99
C PHE A 268 24.36 2.75 3.99
N PRO A 269 24.70 3.20 5.21
CA PRO A 269 25.18 2.32 6.27
C PRO A 269 23.98 1.64 6.95
N LEU A 270 23.20 0.87 6.19
CA LEU A 270 22.03 0.15 6.68
C LEU A 270 22.45 -1.02 7.56
N THR A 271 21.77 -1.20 8.69
CA THR A 271 21.95 -2.39 9.52
C THR A 271 20.88 -3.44 9.26
N ARG A 272 21.12 -4.63 9.80
CA ARG A 272 20.15 -5.72 9.84
C ARG A 272 18.84 -5.29 10.50
N GLU A 273 18.93 -4.57 11.61
CA GLU A 273 17.78 -4.06 12.36
C GLU A 273 16.98 -3.01 11.59
N ASP A 274 17.64 -2.21 10.75
CA ASP A 274 16.97 -1.26 9.86
C ASP A 274 16.11 -1.99 8.82
N GLN A 275 16.66 -3.02 8.19
CA GLN A 275 15.90 -3.83 7.22
C GLN A 275 14.75 -4.57 7.89
N LEU A 276 14.97 -5.21 9.04
CA LEU A 276 13.90 -5.89 9.78
C LEU A 276 12.76 -4.93 10.13
N ARG A 277 13.08 -3.71 10.57
CA ARG A 277 12.09 -2.68 10.90
C ARG A 277 11.26 -2.28 9.67
N TYR A 278 11.91 -2.08 8.53
CA TYR A 278 11.23 -1.71 7.30
C TYR A 278 10.37 -2.84 6.71
N ASN A 279 10.89 -4.07 6.70
CA ASN A 279 10.15 -5.22 6.16
C ASN A 279 8.90 -5.53 7.00
N ARG A 280 8.99 -5.43 8.33
CA ARG A 280 7.83 -5.54 9.23
C ARG A 280 6.82 -4.42 9.04
N PHE A 281 7.29 -3.21 8.75
CA PHE A 281 6.43 -2.10 8.37
C PHE A 281 5.62 -2.46 7.11
N LEU A 282 6.28 -2.93 6.04
CA LEU A 282 5.60 -3.31 4.79
C LEU A 282 4.55 -4.41 5.03
N ALA A 283 4.93 -5.47 5.74
CA ALA A 283 4.03 -6.59 6.01
C ALA A 283 2.79 -6.16 6.80
N ARG A 284 2.99 -5.40 7.89
CA ARG A 284 1.90 -4.84 8.69
C ARG A 284 0.94 -4.02 7.84
N TRP A 285 1.44 -3.08 7.04
CA TRP A 285 0.59 -2.18 6.27
C TRP A 285 -0.11 -2.87 5.09
N ALA A 286 0.43 -3.97 4.57
CA ALA A 286 -0.27 -4.84 3.63
C ALA A 286 -1.44 -5.58 4.33
N HIS A 287 -1.18 -6.24 5.46
CA HIS A 287 -2.20 -6.95 6.24
C HIS A 287 -3.33 -6.04 6.71
N GLU A 288 -3.01 -4.81 7.09
CA GLU A 288 -3.97 -3.77 7.47
C GLU A 288 -4.96 -3.40 6.36
N ARG A 289 -4.61 -3.67 5.09
CA ARG A 289 -5.46 -3.51 3.91
C ARG A 289 -6.13 -4.81 3.47
N GLY A 290 -5.96 -5.88 4.24
CA GLY A 290 -6.42 -7.21 3.89
C GLY A 290 -5.68 -7.79 2.68
N LEU A 291 -4.43 -7.38 2.46
CA LEU A 291 -3.56 -7.90 1.39
C LEU A 291 -2.59 -8.91 2.00
N ALA A 292 -2.41 -10.02 1.32
CA ALA A 292 -1.30 -10.94 1.58
C ALA A 292 0.04 -10.28 1.19
N VAL A 293 1.17 -10.70 1.76
CA VAL A 293 2.49 -10.12 1.44
C VAL A 293 3.61 -11.16 1.31
N ALA A 294 4.40 -11.05 0.24
CA ALA A 294 5.60 -11.86 -0.03
C ALA A 294 6.83 -11.31 0.69
N LEU A 295 7.68 -12.19 1.23
CA LEU A 295 9.08 -11.85 1.48
C LEU A 295 9.89 -12.17 0.21
N LYS A 296 10.36 -11.13 -0.48
CA LYS A 296 11.19 -11.25 -1.67
C LYS A 296 12.67 -11.33 -1.28
N ASN A 297 13.33 -12.42 -1.65
CA ASN A 297 14.74 -12.70 -1.32
C ASN A 297 15.02 -12.55 0.20
N ALA A 298 15.89 -11.62 0.60
CA ALA A 298 16.18 -11.29 2.01
C ALA A 298 16.50 -12.51 2.90
N LEU A 299 17.18 -13.53 2.34
CA LEU A 299 17.30 -14.87 2.92
C LEU A 299 17.94 -14.89 4.32
N GLU A 300 18.84 -13.97 4.60
CA GLU A 300 19.51 -13.79 5.90
C GLU A 300 18.58 -13.26 7.02
N LEU A 301 17.35 -12.86 6.67
CA LEU A 301 16.34 -12.35 7.61
C LEU A 301 15.14 -13.30 7.75
N VAL A 302 15.12 -14.43 7.05
CA VAL A 302 13.96 -15.32 6.97
C VAL A 302 13.52 -15.83 8.33
N GLU A 303 14.44 -16.22 9.21
CA GLU A 303 14.09 -16.74 10.54
C GLU A 303 13.27 -15.72 11.38
N GLU A 304 13.56 -14.43 11.25
CA GLU A 304 12.87 -13.38 12.00
C GLU A 304 11.68 -12.75 11.29
N LEU A 305 11.62 -12.87 9.95
CA LEU A 305 10.55 -12.29 9.14
C LEU A 305 9.48 -13.30 8.73
N GLU A 306 9.76 -14.62 8.74
CA GLU A 306 8.75 -15.63 8.40
C GLU A 306 7.40 -15.39 9.09
N PRO A 307 7.32 -15.10 10.41
CA PRO A 307 6.03 -14.90 11.08
C PRO A 307 5.22 -13.72 10.55
N ASP A 308 5.89 -12.71 9.98
CA ASP A 308 5.29 -11.46 9.49
C ASP A 308 4.79 -11.58 8.04
N PHE A 309 5.28 -12.53 7.25
CA PHE A 309 4.98 -12.66 5.81
C PHE A 309 4.15 -13.90 5.48
N ASP A 310 3.39 -13.88 4.39
CA ASP A 310 2.44 -14.96 4.06
C ASP A 310 3.03 -16.04 3.14
N TRP A 311 4.05 -15.69 2.35
CA TRP A 311 4.88 -16.61 1.56
C TRP A 311 6.26 -15.99 1.29
N ALA A 312 7.17 -16.77 0.73
CA ALA A 312 8.44 -16.27 0.20
C ALA A 312 8.48 -16.38 -1.33
N LEU A 313 9.08 -15.39 -1.99
CA LEU A 313 9.47 -15.45 -3.40
C LEU A 313 10.99 -15.28 -3.45
N ASN A 314 11.70 -16.26 -3.98
CA ASN A 314 13.16 -16.18 -4.12
C ASN A 314 13.62 -16.34 -5.56
N GLU A 315 14.61 -15.54 -5.92
CA GLU A 315 15.41 -15.72 -7.12
C GLU A 315 16.68 -16.51 -6.77
N GLN A 316 16.88 -17.61 -7.47
CA GLN A 316 18.16 -18.27 -7.65
C GLN A 316 18.85 -18.92 -6.43
N CYS A 317 18.12 -19.33 -5.38
CA CYS A 317 18.78 -19.99 -4.25
C CYS A 317 19.55 -21.27 -4.64
N PHE A 318 19.19 -21.94 -5.73
CA PHE A 318 19.89 -23.14 -6.20
C PHE A 318 21.25 -22.80 -6.82
N GLU A 319 21.35 -21.64 -7.47
CA GLU A 319 22.58 -21.15 -8.08
C GLU A 319 23.60 -20.74 -7.02
N TYR A 320 23.12 -20.27 -5.86
CA TYR A 320 23.94 -19.75 -4.77
C TYR A 320 24.04 -20.68 -3.55
N ASP A 321 23.48 -21.89 -3.63
CA ASP A 321 23.50 -22.90 -2.56
C ASP A 321 22.95 -22.39 -1.22
N GLU A 322 21.79 -21.74 -1.28
CA GLU A 322 21.18 -21.05 -0.13
C GLU A 322 19.69 -21.39 0.09
N CYS A 323 19.17 -22.39 -0.61
CA CYS A 323 17.76 -22.78 -0.54
C CYS A 323 17.29 -23.23 0.84
N ASP A 324 18.18 -23.82 1.66
CA ASP A 324 17.84 -24.25 3.02
C ASP A 324 17.35 -23.10 3.90
N ARG A 325 17.72 -21.85 3.58
CA ARG A 325 17.27 -20.65 4.31
C ARG A 325 15.77 -20.39 4.19
N LEU A 326 15.10 -20.96 3.20
CA LEU A 326 13.65 -20.81 2.97
C LEU A 326 12.82 -21.88 3.71
N LEU A 327 13.45 -22.91 4.28
CA LEU A 327 12.77 -23.97 5.01
C LEU A 327 11.91 -23.50 6.20
N PRO A 328 12.17 -22.36 6.88
CA PRO A 328 11.24 -21.84 7.88
C PRO A 328 9.83 -21.60 7.33
N PHE A 329 9.68 -21.06 6.10
CA PHE A 329 8.37 -20.89 5.47
C PHE A 329 7.68 -22.22 5.21
N VAL A 330 8.41 -23.22 4.68
CA VAL A 330 7.86 -24.56 4.45
C VAL A 330 7.43 -25.22 5.75
N THR A 331 8.24 -25.10 6.80
CA THR A 331 7.95 -25.65 8.14
C THR A 331 6.69 -25.01 8.74
N ALA A 332 6.47 -23.72 8.49
CA ALA A 332 5.26 -23.00 8.88
C ALA A 332 4.04 -23.31 7.98
N GLY A 333 4.19 -24.16 6.96
CA GLY A 333 3.13 -24.51 6.01
C GLY A 333 2.81 -23.43 4.99
N LYS A 334 3.73 -22.47 4.78
CA LYS A 334 3.61 -21.38 3.82
C LYS A 334 4.22 -21.75 2.48
N ALA A 335 3.73 -21.12 1.41
CA ALA A 335 4.29 -21.30 0.09
C ALA A 335 5.73 -20.74 0.02
N VAL A 336 6.58 -21.42 -0.75
CA VAL A 336 7.87 -20.90 -1.21
C VAL A 336 7.85 -20.96 -2.72
N TRP A 337 7.78 -19.80 -3.33
CA TRP A 337 7.91 -19.62 -4.77
C TRP A 337 9.36 -19.32 -5.08
N GLY A 338 9.83 -19.78 -6.23
CA GLY A 338 11.07 -19.24 -6.70
C GLY A 338 11.38 -19.55 -8.15
N VAL A 339 12.46 -18.91 -8.59
CA VAL A 339 12.80 -18.86 -10.00
C VAL A 339 14.28 -19.12 -10.20
N THR A 340 14.57 -19.79 -11.30
CA THR A 340 15.91 -19.86 -11.89
C THR A 340 15.88 -19.26 -13.28
N TYR A 341 16.90 -18.48 -13.62
CA TYR A 341 17.02 -17.85 -14.92
C TYR A 341 17.83 -18.67 -15.92
N VAL A 342 17.41 -18.61 -17.18
CA VAL A 342 18.17 -19.07 -18.35
C VAL A 342 18.26 -17.96 -19.39
N ASP A 343 19.39 -17.87 -20.08
CA ASP A 343 19.57 -16.85 -21.14
C ASP A 343 18.64 -17.07 -22.34
N ARG A 344 18.26 -18.32 -22.60
CA ARG A 344 17.41 -18.70 -23.74
C ARG A 344 16.41 -19.76 -23.34
N ARG A 345 15.14 -19.59 -23.76
CA ARG A 345 14.03 -20.53 -23.55
C ARG A 345 14.40 -22.01 -23.81
N ARG A 346 15.23 -22.28 -24.82
CA ARG A 346 15.70 -23.65 -25.17
C ARG A 346 16.52 -24.36 -24.07
N GLN A 347 17.15 -23.62 -23.17
CA GLN A 347 17.90 -24.16 -22.02
C GLN A 347 16.98 -24.59 -20.88
N GLY A 348 15.74 -24.10 -20.85
CA GLY A 348 14.83 -24.28 -19.72
C GLY A 348 14.60 -25.75 -19.35
N ARG A 349 14.36 -26.62 -20.33
CA ARG A 349 14.14 -28.06 -20.07
C ARG A 349 15.36 -28.76 -19.46
N TRP A 350 16.56 -28.31 -19.78
CA TRP A 350 17.78 -28.87 -19.18
C TRP A 350 17.92 -28.38 -17.74
N GLN A 351 17.73 -27.08 -17.50
CA GLN A 351 17.79 -26.49 -16.17
C GLN A 351 16.73 -27.09 -15.24
N ALA A 352 15.48 -27.23 -15.72
CA ALA A 352 14.40 -27.82 -14.96
C ALA A 352 14.71 -29.26 -14.52
N ARG A 353 15.29 -30.10 -15.39
CA ARG A 353 15.70 -31.46 -15.02
C ARG A 353 16.75 -31.49 -13.93
N ALA A 354 17.57 -30.45 -13.81
CA ALA A 354 18.59 -30.35 -12.77
C ALA A 354 18.00 -29.90 -11.42
N ILE A 355 17.06 -28.95 -11.43
CA ILE A 355 16.58 -28.28 -10.22
C ILE A 355 15.27 -28.88 -9.68
N CYS A 356 14.33 -29.24 -10.55
CA CYS A 356 12.98 -29.60 -10.15
C CYS A 356 12.89 -30.75 -9.15
N PRO A 357 13.68 -31.85 -9.24
CA PRO A 357 13.63 -32.92 -8.25
C PRO A 357 13.92 -32.43 -6.83
N GLU A 358 14.87 -31.51 -6.69
CA GLU A 358 15.25 -30.97 -5.38
C GLU A 358 14.26 -29.92 -4.89
N ALA A 359 13.79 -29.02 -5.77
CA ALA A 359 12.72 -28.08 -5.44
C ALA A 359 11.46 -28.79 -4.93
N GLN A 360 11.04 -29.86 -5.61
CA GLN A 360 9.92 -30.69 -5.18
C GLN A 360 10.19 -31.37 -3.82
N ARG A 361 11.42 -31.86 -3.59
CA ARG A 361 11.82 -32.46 -2.31
C ARG A 361 11.75 -31.46 -1.14
N LEU A 362 12.14 -30.21 -1.39
CA LEU A 362 12.08 -29.12 -0.42
C LEU A 362 10.67 -28.56 -0.23
N GLY A 363 9.72 -28.91 -1.10
CA GLY A 363 8.35 -28.40 -1.06
C GLY A 363 8.19 -27.01 -1.70
N PHE A 364 9.09 -26.64 -2.61
CA PHE A 364 9.06 -25.35 -3.31
C PHE A 364 8.27 -25.43 -4.62
N LEU A 365 7.62 -24.34 -5.00
CA LEU A 365 6.97 -24.14 -6.28
C LEU A 365 7.90 -23.35 -7.20
N TRP A 366 8.69 -24.07 -8.00
CA TRP A 366 9.80 -23.47 -8.75
C TRP A 366 9.49 -23.29 -10.24
N GLN A 367 9.99 -22.19 -10.81
CA GLN A 367 9.87 -21.87 -12.23
C GLN A 367 11.25 -21.67 -12.88
N ILE A 368 11.37 -22.05 -14.14
CA ILE A 368 12.48 -21.64 -14.99
C ILE A 368 11.99 -20.52 -15.91
N ARG A 369 12.69 -19.39 -15.88
CA ARG A 369 12.32 -18.15 -16.60
C ARG A 369 13.50 -17.60 -17.40
N THR A 370 13.22 -16.68 -18.32
CA THR A 370 14.23 -15.75 -18.86
C THR A 370 14.27 -14.49 -18.00
N TRP A 371 15.37 -13.72 -18.08
CA TRP A 371 15.56 -12.48 -17.32
C TRP A 371 14.50 -11.41 -17.59
N ASP A 372 13.88 -11.45 -18.77
CA ASP A 372 12.87 -10.47 -19.17
C ASP A 372 11.55 -10.59 -18.39
N LEU A 373 11.31 -11.71 -17.69
CA LEU A 373 10.04 -11.99 -16.99
C LEU A 373 8.80 -11.77 -17.87
N ASP A 374 8.90 -12.27 -19.11
CA ASP A 374 7.82 -12.31 -20.08
C ASP A 374 6.84 -13.48 -19.82
N ASP A 375 5.97 -13.76 -20.79
CA ASP A 375 4.97 -14.83 -20.74
C ASP A 375 5.55 -16.23 -20.50
N TRP A 376 6.81 -16.45 -20.82
CA TRP A 376 7.35 -17.80 -20.87
C TRP A 376 7.83 -18.30 -19.52
N LYS A 377 7.41 -19.53 -19.20
CA LYS A 377 7.89 -20.30 -18.05
C LYS A 377 7.99 -21.78 -18.34
N LEU A 378 8.70 -22.47 -17.46
CA LEU A 378 8.53 -23.89 -17.20
C LEU A 378 8.36 -24.08 -15.69
N SER A 379 7.22 -24.62 -15.25
CA SER A 379 7.00 -24.93 -13.84
C SER A 379 7.52 -26.33 -13.52
N CYS A 380 8.15 -26.50 -12.36
CA CYS A 380 8.57 -27.82 -11.90
C CYS A 380 7.42 -28.78 -11.61
N GLY A 381 6.19 -28.28 -11.41
CA GLY A 381 4.99 -29.13 -11.29
C GLY A 381 4.58 -29.83 -12.60
N ASP A 382 5.07 -29.35 -13.75
CA ASP A 382 4.66 -29.80 -15.08
C ASP A 382 5.68 -30.77 -15.72
N ILE A 383 6.77 -31.08 -15.02
CA ILE A 383 7.94 -31.83 -15.51
C ILE A 383 8.14 -33.07 -14.67
#